data_AF-A0A524G0T9-F1
#
_entry.id   AF-A0A524G0T9-F1
#
_cell.length_a   1.000
_cell.length_b   1.000
_cell.length_c   1.000
_cell.angle_alpha   90.00
_cell.angle_beta   90.00
_cell.angle_gamma   90.00
#
_symmetry.space_group_name_H-M   'P 1'
#
loop_
_entity.id
_entity.type
_entity.pdbx_description
1 polymer ?
#
loop_
_entity_poly.entity_id
_entity_poly.type
_entity_poly.pdbx_seq_one_letter_code
_entity_poly.pdbx_strand_id
1 'polypeptide(L)'
;MKLRALVLLSLISITVIASSSFISPIAEDKEISDVKVLMLICDGFGWNYFDAKERLEDWGVSVTTISNSLDTNISSCINKPNNWTIADYLLMDVEDDIVAQFDILYIPSGAQWQSLISSTRVRNFISNAYKNGLIISTLCIGNRVLSEANDIVNGTNVASYPNANTYMFVAGATIRYGVDVVSDNRLITGGTGGGVYTGGNTEAPTSEVCMTLIKEALGYSYISKATISPSSGESGTNFTLTIEVDDLDEKFHDLLSVDINITKVIAKVLTKENRTLIESIELTDDDSDSIYVGSIIGTFEEEFVIDFEIEDTNSTLEIERELVSFSVGKEPITTYMSTFTGVYIVLIGMIGGVSLVVLSIIVVILKKH
;
A
#
# COMPACT_ATOMS: atom_id res chain seq x y z
N MET A 1 0.93 -15.92 -58.83
CA MET A 1 0.20 -14.81 -58.18
C MET A 1 -0.52 -15.38 -56.95
N LYS A 2 -0.29 -15.04 -55.69
CA LYS A 2 0.45 -13.99 -54.98
C LYS A 2 0.97 -14.65 -53.68
N LEU A 3 2.26 -14.53 -53.38
CA LEU A 3 2.84 -14.93 -52.10
C LEU A 3 3.06 -13.64 -51.28
N ARG A 4 2.41 -13.54 -50.12
CA ARG A 4 2.46 -12.37 -49.24
C ARG A 4 3.80 -12.33 -48.48
N ALA A 5 4.32 -11.13 -48.36
CA ALA A 5 5.60 -10.77 -47.79
C ALA A 5 5.71 -11.11 -46.30
N LEU A 6 6.82 -11.75 -45.93
CA LEU A 6 7.37 -11.75 -44.57
C LEU A 6 8.15 -10.42 -44.41
N VAL A 7 7.74 -9.57 -43.49
CA VAL A 7 8.54 -8.43 -43.02
C VAL A 7 9.03 -8.82 -41.63
N LEU A 8 10.32 -9.15 -41.52
CA LEU A 8 11.03 -9.23 -40.25
C LEU A 8 11.22 -7.80 -39.73
N LEU A 9 10.46 -7.41 -38.70
CA LEU A 9 10.78 -6.25 -37.87
C LEU A 9 11.60 -6.78 -36.69
N SER A 10 12.91 -6.51 -36.65
CA SER A 10 13.72 -6.74 -35.46
C SER A 10 13.44 -5.60 -34.47
N LEU A 11 12.57 -5.84 -33.50
CA LEU A 11 12.37 -4.96 -32.35
C LEU A 11 13.56 -5.17 -31.41
N ILE A 12 14.46 -4.18 -31.33
CA ILE A 12 15.44 -4.09 -30.26
C ILE A 12 14.68 -3.55 -29.05
N SER A 13 14.22 -4.44 -28.17
CA SER A 13 13.66 -4.08 -26.87
C SER A 13 14.81 -3.66 -25.96
N ILE A 14 15.07 -2.35 -25.89
CA ILE A 14 15.90 -1.77 -24.83
C ILE A 14 15.02 -1.73 -23.58
N THR A 15 15.11 -2.76 -22.75
CA THR A 15 14.60 -2.73 -21.37
C THR A 15 15.51 -1.82 -20.56
N VAL A 16 15.15 -0.53 -20.51
CA VAL A 16 15.67 0.38 -19.48
C VAL A 16 15.01 -0.07 -18.17
N ILE A 17 15.75 -0.83 -17.36
CA ILE A 17 15.39 -1.06 -15.96
C ILE A 17 15.74 0.24 -15.23
N ALA A 18 14.86 1.24 -15.35
CA ALA A 18 14.84 2.32 -14.40
C ALA A 18 14.26 1.72 -13.13
N SER A 19 15.10 1.48 -12.12
CA SER A 19 14.65 1.35 -10.74
C SER A 19 14.11 2.70 -10.32
N SER A 20 12.90 3.03 -10.77
CA SER A 20 12.13 4.13 -10.23
C SER A 20 11.80 3.74 -8.81
N SER A 21 12.49 4.35 -7.85
CA SER A 21 11.90 4.56 -6.54
C SER A 21 10.50 5.13 -6.80
N PHE A 22 9.46 4.35 -6.51
CA PHE A 22 8.08 4.82 -6.55
C PHE A 22 7.91 5.79 -5.38
N ILE A 23 8.52 6.95 -5.49
CA ILE A 23 8.04 8.13 -4.79
C ILE A 23 6.83 8.53 -5.62
N SER A 24 5.64 8.08 -5.19
CA SER A 24 4.40 8.65 -5.70
C SER A 24 4.57 10.16 -5.68
N PRO A 25 4.34 10.88 -6.79
CA PRO A 25 4.36 12.33 -6.75
C PRO A 25 3.45 12.74 -5.60
N ILE A 26 4.00 13.47 -4.61
CA ILE A 26 3.22 14.06 -3.52
C ILE A 26 2.03 14.72 -4.22
N ALA A 27 0.85 14.13 -4.00
CA ALA A 27 -0.35 14.59 -4.66
C ALA A 27 -0.52 16.07 -4.29
N GLU A 28 -0.80 16.87 -5.31
CA GLU A 28 -1.30 18.25 -5.22
C GLU A 28 -2.13 18.43 -3.94
N ASP A 29 -1.80 19.45 -3.12
CA ASP A 29 -2.28 19.71 -1.74
C ASP A 29 -3.70 19.20 -1.45
N LYS A 30 -3.84 17.89 -1.22
CA LYS A 30 -5.13 17.25 -0.97
C LYS A 30 -5.53 17.60 0.46
N GLU A 31 -6.69 18.20 0.63
CA GLU A 31 -7.23 18.52 1.96
C GLU A 31 -8.07 17.35 2.50
N ILE A 32 -8.28 17.29 3.81
CA ILE A 32 -9.11 16.24 4.44
C ILE A 32 -10.53 16.22 3.81
N SER A 33 -11.07 17.38 3.47
CA SER A 33 -12.40 17.50 2.85
C SER A 33 -12.47 16.95 1.42
N ASP A 34 -11.33 16.74 0.76
CA ASP A 34 -11.29 16.09 -0.55
C ASP A 34 -11.39 14.56 -0.45
N VAL A 35 -11.18 14.00 0.74
CA VAL A 35 -11.22 12.56 0.97
C VAL A 35 -12.66 12.05 0.89
N LYS A 36 -12.84 10.95 0.16
CA LYS A 36 -14.14 10.29 -0.03
C LYS A 36 -14.11 8.85 0.46
N VAL A 37 -15.04 8.52 1.35
CA VAL A 37 -15.15 7.20 1.98
C VAL A 37 -16.42 6.52 1.53
N LEU A 38 -16.28 5.29 1.04
CA LEU A 38 -17.38 4.38 0.73
C LEU A 38 -17.55 3.39 1.89
N MET A 39 -18.71 3.35 2.53
CA MET A 39 -19.01 2.42 3.62
C MET A 39 -19.94 1.29 3.16
N LEU A 40 -19.47 0.05 3.19
CA LEU A 40 -20.26 -1.13 2.80
C LEU A 40 -20.97 -1.74 4.01
N ILE A 41 -22.31 -1.68 4.03
CA ILE A 41 -23.13 -2.24 5.11
C ILE A 41 -24.18 -3.24 4.62
N CYS A 42 -24.58 -4.16 5.49
CA CYS A 42 -25.76 -5.02 5.41
C CYS A 42 -26.44 -5.08 6.79
N ASP A 43 -27.59 -5.74 6.89
CA ASP A 43 -28.24 -5.97 8.18
C ASP A 43 -27.27 -6.62 9.18
N GLY A 44 -27.28 -6.08 10.39
CA GLY A 44 -26.39 -6.47 11.47
C GLY A 44 -24.99 -5.83 11.40
N PHE A 45 -24.82 -4.70 10.72
CA PHE A 45 -23.55 -3.95 10.75
C PHE A 45 -23.21 -3.45 12.16
N GLY A 46 -21.91 -3.31 12.44
CA GLY A 46 -21.39 -2.93 13.76
C GLY A 46 -21.66 -1.46 14.09
N TRP A 47 -21.78 -1.15 15.39
CA TRP A 47 -21.99 0.24 15.84
C TRP A 47 -20.86 1.18 15.45
N ASN A 48 -19.65 0.64 15.25
CA ASN A 48 -18.48 1.34 14.72
C ASN A 48 -18.71 1.97 13.34
N TYR A 49 -19.80 1.65 12.63
CA TYR A 49 -20.26 2.42 11.48
C TYR A 49 -20.63 3.86 11.87
N PHE A 50 -21.45 4.04 12.90
CA PHE A 50 -21.89 5.37 13.33
C PHE A 50 -20.72 6.17 13.90
N ASP A 51 -19.91 5.55 14.75
CA ASP A 51 -18.74 6.20 15.35
C ASP A 51 -17.72 6.63 14.28
N ALA A 52 -17.50 5.80 13.25
CA ALA A 52 -16.62 6.16 12.14
C ALA A 52 -17.23 7.24 11.26
N LYS A 53 -18.51 7.10 10.90
CA LYS A 53 -19.21 8.04 10.02
C LYS A 53 -19.26 9.44 10.62
N GLU A 54 -19.73 9.56 11.85
CA GLU A 54 -19.80 10.84 12.58
C GLU A 54 -18.43 11.52 12.62
N ARG A 55 -17.40 10.78 13.01
CA ARG A 55 -16.03 11.32 13.11
C ARG A 55 -15.45 11.77 11.77
N LEU A 56 -15.62 10.96 10.73
CA LEU A 56 -15.14 11.31 9.39
C LEU A 56 -15.88 12.54 8.85
N GLU A 57 -17.21 12.59 9.00
CA GLU A 57 -18.01 13.75 8.59
C GLU A 57 -17.67 15.02 9.39
N ASP A 58 -17.39 14.91 10.69
CA ASP A 58 -16.92 16.02 11.54
C ASP A 58 -15.58 16.60 11.06
N TRP A 59 -14.73 15.76 10.46
CA TRP A 59 -13.47 16.17 9.83
C TRP A 59 -13.65 16.72 8.40
N GLY A 60 -14.88 16.78 7.90
CA GLY A 60 -15.21 17.27 6.56
C GLY A 60 -15.14 16.22 5.45
N VAL A 61 -14.89 14.95 5.78
CA VAL A 61 -14.78 13.84 4.83
C VAL A 61 -16.16 13.51 4.26
N SER A 62 -16.24 13.29 2.96
CA SER A 62 -17.49 12.87 2.31
C SER A 62 -17.70 11.37 2.48
N VAL A 63 -18.67 10.97 3.30
CA VAL A 63 -19.04 9.57 3.52
C VAL A 63 -20.25 9.18 2.68
N THR A 64 -20.16 8.05 1.96
CA THR A 64 -21.24 7.46 1.17
C THR A 64 -21.47 6.02 1.59
N THR A 65 -22.73 5.65 1.81
CA THR A 65 -23.14 4.33 2.32
C THR A 65 -23.69 3.48 1.20
N ILE A 66 -23.23 2.23 1.09
CA ILE A 66 -23.71 1.27 0.10
C ILE A 66 -24.22 0.00 0.77
N SER A 67 -25.26 -0.60 0.20
CA SER A 67 -25.82 -1.85 0.72
C SER A 67 -26.51 -2.68 -0.36
N ASN A 68 -26.89 -3.91 -0.01
CA ASN A 68 -27.71 -4.77 -0.87
C ASN A 68 -29.19 -4.36 -0.93
N SER A 69 -29.59 -3.35 -0.14
CA SER A 69 -30.95 -2.81 -0.11
C SER A 69 -30.90 -1.28 -0.13
N LEU A 70 -31.75 -0.66 -0.96
CA LEU A 70 -31.98 0.78 -1.02
C LEU A 70 -33.35 1.10 -0.39
N ASP A 71 -33.54 2.32 0.12
CA ASP A 71 -34.82 2.83 0.65
C ASP A 71 -35.46 2.00 1.77
N THR A 72 -34.64 1.22 2.49
CA THR A 72 -35.08 0.40 3.63
C THR A 72 -34.15 0.61 4.82
N ASN A 73 -34.71 0.51 6.02
CA ASN A 73 -33.93 0.56 7.25
C ASN A 73 -33.01 -0.67 7.33
N ILE A 74 -31.71 -0.43 7.25
CA ILE A 74 -30.68 -1.44 7.51
C ILE A 74 -30.37 -1.36 9.00
N SER A 75 -30.61 -2.44 9.74
CA SER A 75 -30.47 -2.42 11.20
C SER A 75 -29.03 -2.71 11.63
N SER A 76 -28.56 -1.98 12.63
CA SER A 76 -27.30 -2.25 13.32
C SER A 76 -27.35 -3.57 14.11
N CYS A 77 -26.20 -4.07 14.55
CA CYS A 77 -26.12 -5.26 15.39
C CYS A 77 -26.66 -5.01 16.80
N ILE A 78 -27.12 -6.09 17.45
CA ILE A 78 -27.77 -6.04 18.77
C ILE A 78 -26.81 -5.83 19.96
N ASN A 79 -25.53 -5.56 19.71
CA ASN A 79 -24.53 -5.39 20.78
C ASN A 79 -24.64 -4.04 21.50
N LYS A 80 -25.42 -3.11 20.94
CA LYS A 80 -25.74 -1.77 21.45
C LYS A 80 -27.23 -1.49 21.17
N PRO A 81 -27.84 -0.42 21.69
CA PRO A 81 -29.20 -0.05 21.34
C PRO A 81 -29.38 -0.03 19.82
N ASN A 82 -30.38 -0.78 19.34
CA ASN A 82 -30.59 -0.93 17.92
C ASN A 82 -30.83 0.44 17.28
N ASN A 83 -30.02 0.73 16.28
CA ASN A 83 -30.15 1.89 15.41
C ASN A 83 -30.20 1.41 13.96
N TRP A 84 -30.55 2.29 13.04
CA TRP A 84 -30.64 1.95 11.63
C TRP A 84 -30.21 3.12 10.76
N THR A 85 -29.89 2.81 9.51
CA THR A 85 -29.57 3.81 8.49
C THR A 85 -30.13 3.36 7.14
N ILE A 86 -30.01 4.20 6.13
CA ILE A 86 -30.41 3.93 4.74
C ILE A 86 -29.17 4.08 3.87
N ALA A 87 -28.99 3.21 2.89
CA ALA A 87 -27.90 3.31 1.93
C ALA A 87 -28.16 4.41 0.90
N ASP A 88 -27.09 5.10 0.50
CA ASP A 88 -27.11 6.11 -0.56
C ASP A 88 -27.13 5.45 -1.94
N TYR A 89 -26.45 4.30 -2.09
CA TYR A 89 -26.46 3.50 -3.31
C TYR A 89 -26.69 2.01 -3.05
N LEU A 90 -27.28 1.34 -4.03
CA LEU A 90 -27.35 -0.11 -4.09
C LEU A 90 -25.99 -0.66 -4.56
N LEU A 91 -25.44 -1.66 -3.87
CA LEU A 91 -24.15 -2.30 -4.21
C LEU A 91 -24.11 -2.83 -5.65
N MET A 92 -25.26 -3.22 -6.20
CA MET A 92 -25.36 -3.71 -7.57
C MET A 92 -25.23 -2.61 -8.63
N ASP A 93 -25.41 -1.34 -8.23
CA ASP A 93 -25.31 -0.18 -9.12
C ASP A 93 -23.94 0.52 -8.99
N VAL A 94 -23.14 0.14 -8.00
CA VAL A 94 -21.78 0.67 -7.79
C VAL A 94 -20.78 -0.12 -8.63
N GLU A 95 -20.51 0.40 -9.82
CA GLU A 95 -19.51 -0.13 -10.75
C GLU A 95 -18.16 0.61 -10.64
N ASP A 96 -17.17 0.20 -11.42
CA ASP A 96 -15.78 0.68 -11.31
C ASP A 96 -15.63 2.21 -11.48
N ASP A 97 -16.50 2.85 -12.27
CA ASP A 97 -16.53 4.29 -12.47
C ASP A 97 -17.03 5.07 -11.25
N ILE A 98 -17.91 4.46 -10.45
CA ILE A 98 -18.32 4.98 -9.15
C ILE A 98 -17.21 4.71 -8.13
N VAL A 99 -16.66 3.49 -8.09
CA VAL A 99 -15.57 3.12 -7.17
C VAL A 99 -14.36 4.05 -7.31
N ALA A 100 -13.96 4.40 -8.55
CA ALA A 100 -12.83 5.27 -8.82
C ALA A 100 -13.00 6.72 -8.30
N GLN A 101 -14.19 7.10 -7.83
CA GLN A 101 -14.43 8.41 -7.22
C GLN A 101 -14.14 8.43 -5.71
N PHE A 102 -13.84 7.27 -5.12
CA PHE A 102 -13.56 7.13 -3.69
C PHE A 102 -12.10 6.80 -3.44
N ASP A 103 -11.60 7.22 -2.28
CA ASP A 103 -10.25 6.90 -1.83
C ASP A 103 -10.24 5.65 -0.94
N ILE A 104 -11.33 5.44 -0.19
CA ILE A 104 -11.41 4.44 0.87
C ILE A 104 -12.69 3.61 0.71
N LEU A 105 -12.55 2.29 0.90
CA LEU A 105 -13.66 1.38 1.21
C LEU A 105 -13.55 0.92 2.67
N TYR A 106 -14.50 1.35 3.51
CA TYR A 106 -14.60 0.96 4.91
C TYR A 106 -15.72 -0.07 5.12
N ILE A 107 -15.38 -1.18 5.78
CA ILE A 107 -16.31 -2.27 6.08
C ILE A 107 -16.45 -2.36 7.61
N PRO A 108 -17.55 -1.86 8.20
CA PRO A 108 -17.74 -1.94 9.64
C PRO A 108 -17.90 -3.39 10.11
N SER A 109 -17.81 -3.58 11.42
CA SER A 109 -17.90 -4.89 12.07
C SER A 109 -19.33 -5.43 12.06
N GLY A 110 -19.68 -6.31 12.99
CA GLY A 110 -21.05 -6.78 13.24
C GLY A 110 -21.40 -8.08 12.52
N ALA A 111 -22.58 -8.62 12.84
CA ALA A 111 -23.08 -9.89 12.32
C ALA A 111 -23.21 -9.94 10.79
N GLN A 112 -23.21 -8.78 10.13
CA GLN A 112 -23.20 -8.67 8.67
C GLN A 112 -22.08 -9.46 7.98
N TRP A 113 -20.97 -9.77 8.67
CA TRP A 113 -19.86 -10.53 8.08
C TRP A 113 -20.35 -11.83 7.42
N GLN A 114 -21.39 -12.47 7.98
CA GLN A 114 -21.96 -13.72 7.47
C GLN A 114 -22.57 -13.56 6.07
N SER A 115 -23.35 -12.51 5.87
CA SER A 115 -23.96 -12.22 4.57
C SER A 115 -22.91 -11.71 3.57
N LEU A 116 -21.96 -10.89 4.02
CA LEU A 116 -20.88 -10.36 3.17
C LEU A 116 -20.01 -11.48 2.60
N ILE A 117 -19.53 -12.44 3.41
CA ILE A 117 -18.66 -13.51 2.89
C ILE A 117 -19.37 -14.50 1.96
N SER A 118 -20.68 -14.68 2.13
CA SER A 118 -21.47 -15.58 1.28
C SER A 118 -21.79 -14.97 -0.09
N SER A 119 -21.62 -13.65 -0.25
CA SER A 119 -21.86 -12.94 -1.50
C SER A 119 -20.60 -12.90 -2.36
N THR A 120 -20.62 -13.60 -3.50
CA THR A 120 -19.53 -13.51 -4.49
C THR A 120 -19.41 -12.10 -5.08
N ARG A 121 -20.52 -11.36 -5.20
CA ARG A 121 -20.48 -9.95 -5.62
C ARG A 121 -19.68 -9.10 -4.66
N VAL A 122 -19.90 -9.23 -3.34
CA VAL A 122 -19.16 -8.47 -2.32
C VAL A 122 -17.67 -8.78 -2.39
N ARG A 123 -17.28 -10.06 -2.43
CA ARG A 123 -15.86 -10.47 -2.49
C ARG A 123 -15.16 -9.91 -3.73
N ASN A 124 -15.82 -9.96 -4.89
CA ASN A 124 -15.29 -9.39 -6.12
C ASN A 124 -15.21 -7.85 -6.06
N PHE A 125 -16.22 -7.20 -5.48
CA PHE A 125 -16.25 -5.76 -5.30
C PHE A 125 -15.07 -5.26 -4.45
N ILE A 126 -14.82 -5.90 -3.30
CA ILE A 126 -13.69 -5.54 -2.42
C ILE A 126 -12.35 -5.74 -3.15
N SER A 127 -12.17 -6.86 -3.84
CA SER A 127 -10.95 -7.14 -4.61
C SER A 127 -10.73 -6.13 -5.73
N ASN A 128 -11.80 -5.72 -6.43
CA ASN A 128 -11.72 -4.72 -7.49
C ASN A 128 -11.42 -3.33 -6.92
N ALA A 129 -12.06 -2.93 -5.82
CA ALA A 129 -11.75 -1.69 -5.11
C ALA A 129 -10.26 -1.63 -4.76
N TYR A 130 -9.70 -2.69 -4.18
CA TYR A 130 -8.28 -2.77 -3.84
C TYR A 130 -7.37 -2.62 -5.08
N LYS A 131 -7.72 -3.29 -6.19
CA LYS A 131 -6.99 -3.21 -7.48
C LYS A 131 -7.06 -1.82 -8.12
N ASN A 132 -8.18 -1.12 -7.93
CA ASN A 132 -8.39 0.25 -8.41
C ASN A 132 -7.69 1.31 -7.54
N GLY A 133 -6.91 0.91 -6.53
CA GLY A 133 -6.10 1.82 -5.72
C GLY A 133 -6.75 2.26 -4.41
N LEU A 134 -7.99 1.85 -4.12
CA LEU A 134 -8.65 2.25 -2.87
C LEU A 134 -7.93 1.65 -1.65
N ILE A 135 -7.90 2.43 -0.58
CA ILE A 135 -7.56 1.96 0.75
C ILE A 135 -8.72 1.12 1.26
N ILE A 136 -8.43 -0.08 1.75
CA ILE A 136 -9.44 -1.01 2.25
C ILE A 136 -9.29 -1.12 3.75
N SER A 137 -10.36 -0.83 4.48
CA SER A 137 -10.35 -0.88 5.94
C SER A 137 -11.52 -1.65 6.54
N THR A 138 -11.23 -2.25 7.68
CA THR A 138 -12.18 -3.00 8.50
C THR A 138 -11.65 -3.07 9.93
N LEU A 139 -12.49 -3.51 10.87
CA LEU A 139 -12.04 -3.87 12.21
C LEU A 139 -12.83 -5.04 12.80
N CYS A 140 -12.30 -5.63 13.87
CA CYS A 140 -12.94 -6.69 14.64
C CYS A 140 -13.32 -7.89 13.72
N ILE A 141 -14.57 -8.38 13.78
CA ILE A 141 -15.01 -9.52 12.96
C ILE A 141 -15.10 -9.19 11.48
N GLY A 142 -15.11 -7.89 11.11
CA GLY A 142 -15.02 -7.48 9.72
C GLY A 142 -13.72 -7.95 9.05
N ASN A 143 -12.63 -8.17 9.81
CA ASN A 143 -11.37 -8.73 9.28
C ASN A 143 -11.61 -10.07 8.56
N ARG A 144 -12.58 -10.87 9.04
CA ARG A 144 -12.98 -12.11 8.36
C ARG A 144 -13.55 -11.89 6.95
N VAL A 145 -14.19 -10.75 6.70
CA VAL A 145 -14.68 -10.41 5.36
C VAL A 145 -13.50 -10.26 4.39
N LEU A 146 -12.41 -9.61 4.84
CA LEU A 146 -11.21 -9.42 4.02
C LEU A 146 -10.46 -10.74 3.77
N SER A 147 -10.42 -11.67 4.71
CA SER A 147 -9.81 -12.99 4.47
C SER A 147 -10.45 -13.77 3.32
N GLU A 148 -11.69 -13.43 2.96
CA GLU A 148 -12.43 -14.08 1.88
C GLU A 148 -12.37 -13.27 0.56
N ALA A 149 -11.82 -12.04 0.58
CA ALA A 149 -11.79 -11.12 -0.55
C ALA A 149 -10.56 -11.34 -1.45
N ASN A 150 -10.57 -12.42 -2.24
CA ASN A 150 -9.66 -12.73 -3.35
C ASN A 150 -8.24 -12.12 -3.25
N ASP A 151 -7.38 -12.76 -2.45
CA ASP A 151 -5.93 -12.53 -2.35
C ASP A 151 -5.43 -11.16 -1.89
N ILE A 152 -6.31 -10.22 -1.50
CA ILE A 152 -5.87 -8.88 -1.06
C ILE A 152 -5.09 -8.89 0.27
N VAL A 153 -5.21 -9.97 1.05
CA VAL A 153 -4.55 -10.12 2.37
C VAL A 153 -3.29 -10.98 2.31
N ASN A 154 -3.00 -11.61 1.16
CA ASN A 154 -1.87 -12.52 1.06
C ASN A 154 -0.55 -11.74 1.14
N GLY A 155 0.28 -12.08 2.12
CA GLY A 155 1.57 -11.41 2.35
C GLY A 155 1.46 -10.05 3.03
N THR A 156 0.28 -9.64 3.52
CA THR A 156 0.09 -8.43 4.34
C THR A 156 0.11 -8.75 5.83
N ASN A 157 0.40 -7.74 6.65
CA ASN A 157 0.27 -7.79 8.09
C ASN A 157 -1.09 -7.22 8.49
N VAL A 158 -1.72 -7.81 9.51
CA VAL A 158 -3.05 -7.39 9.97
C VAL A 158 -3.16 -7.44 11.49
N ALA A 159 -3.98 -6.55 12.05
CA ALA A 159 -4.22 -6.51 13.48
C ALA A 159 -4.95 -7.78 13.95
N SER A 160 -4.52 -8.30 15.10
CA SER A 160 -5.10 -9.51 15.68
C SER A 160 -6.52 -9.27 16.18
N TYR A 161 -7.48 -10.00 15.63
CA TYR A 161 -8.79 -10.21 16.24
C TYR A 161 -9.05 -11.71 16.40
N PRO A 162 -9.21 -12.24 17.64
CA PRO A 162 -9.22 -13.68 17.90
C PRO A 162 -10.16 -14.51 17.01
N ASN A 163 -11.36 -13.98 16.71
CA ASN A 163 -12.35 -14.71 15.90
C ASN A 163 -12.10 -14.64 14.39
N ALA A 164 -11.17 -13.79 13.93
CA ALA A 164 -10.77 -13.66 12.52
C ALA A 164 -9.35 -14.20 12.24
N ASN A 165 -8.48 -14.29 13.25
CA ASN A 165 -7.06 -14.64 13.10
C ASN A 165 -6.81 -15.90 12.26
N THR A 166 -7.52 -17.00 12.53
CA THR A 166 -7.34 -18.25 11.76
C THR A 166 -7.64 -18.06 10.28
N TYR A 167 -8.67 -17.29 9.93
CA TYR A 167 -9.06 -17.07 8.54
C TYR A 167 -8.07 -16.15 7.83
N MET A 168 -7.63 -15.08 8.51
CA MET A 168 -6.59 -14.18 7.99
C MET A 168 -5.27 -14.92 7.75
N PHE A 169 -4.84 -15.76 8.70
CA PHE A 169 -3.64 -16.59 8.55
C PHE A 169 -3.75 -17.57 7.37
N VAL A 170 -4.89 -18.26 7.23
CA VAL A 170 -5.13 -19.18 6.09
C VAL A 170 -5.13 -18.44 4.76
N ALA A 171 -5.57 -17.17 4.75
CA ALA A 171 -5.53 -16.31 3.57
C ALA A 171 -4.14 -15.70 3.28
N GLY A 172 -3.11 -16.05 4.07
CA GLY A 172 -1.72 -15.66 3.85
C GLY A 172 -1.28 -14.40 4.59
N ALA A 173 -2.08 -13.88 5.53
CA ALA A 173 -1.71 -12.71 6.32
C ALA A 173 -0.80 -13.08 7.50
N THR A 174 0.05 -12.13 7.91
CA THR A 174 0.81 -12.17 9.16
C THR A 174 0.01 -11.47 10.26
N ILE A 175 -0.32 -12.19 11.33
CA ILE A 175 -1.13 -11.64 12.44
C ILE A 175 -0.22 -10.86 13.40
N ARG A 176 -0.56 -9.60 13.67
CA ARG A 176 0.15 -8.73 14.61
C ARG A 176 -0.61 -8.67 15.93
N TYR A 177 0.08 -9.05 17.01
CA TYR A 177 -0.46 -9.05 18.37
C TYR A 177 0.05 -7.84 19.14
N GLY A 178 -0.75 -7.34 20.07
CA GLY A 178 -0.36 -6.22 20.94
C GLY A 178 -0.51 -4.84 20.31
N VAL A 179 -1.00 -4.76 19.07
CA VAL A 179 -1.30 -3.52 18.34
C VAL A 179 -2.80 -3.48 18.05
N ASP A 180 -3.39 -2.29 18.15
CA ASP A 180 -4.82 -2.08 17.92
C ASP A 180 -5.12 -1.85 16.44
N VAL A 181 -4.23 -1.18 15.71
CA VAL A 181 -4.38 -0.89 14.27
C VAL A 181 -3.13 -1.30 13.52
N VAL A 182 -3.28 -1.83 12.30
CA VAL A 182 -2.18 -2.11 11.37
C VAL A 182 -2.50 -1.49 10.01
N SER A 183 -1.58 -0.69 9.46
CA SER A 183 -1.56 -0.26 8.04
C SER A 183 -0.44 -0.98 7.28
N ASP A 184 -0.78 -1.70 6.22
CA ASP A 184 0.18 -2.37 5.34
C ASP A 184 -0.37 -2.46 3.91
N ASN A 185 0.31 -1.85 2.94
CA ASN A 185 -0.08 -1.86 1.52
C ASN A 185 -1.54 -1.43 1.27
N ARG A 186 -1.98 -0.28 1.80
CA ARG A 186 -3.35 0.24 1.71
C ARG A 186 -4.41 -0.65 2.37
N LEU A 187 -4.01 -1.61 3.21
CA LEU A 187 -4.91 -2.43 4.02
C LEU A 187 -4.82 -1.95 5.47
N ILE A 188 -5.90 -1.37 6.00
CA ILE A 188 -5.95 -0.85 7.37
C ILE A 188 -6.91 -1.70 8.21
N THR A 189 -6.38 -2.41 9.19
CA THR A 189 -7.17 -3.34 10.02
C THR A 189 -7.13 -2.97 11.49
N GLY A 190 -8.30 -2.98 12.15
CA GLY A 190 -8.41 -2.86 13.60
C GLY A 190 -8.61 -4.22 14.29
N GLY A 191 -7.85 -4.48 15.36
CA GLY A 191 -7.80 -5.78 16.04
C GLY A 191 -8.81 -5.94 17.18
N THR A 192 -9.19 -4.86 17.85
CA THR A 192 -10.09 -4.90 19.01
C THR A 192 -11.55 -4.63 18.64
N GLY A 193 -12.47 -5.08 19.50
CA GLY A 193 -13.90 -4.89 19.32
C GLY A 193 -14.74 -5.94 20.05
N GLY A 194 -15.69 -5.44 20.84
CA GLY A 194 -16.46 -6.23 21.79
C GLY A 194 -17.97 -6.16 21.57
N GLY A 195 -18.60 -7.32 21.37
CA GLY A 195 -19.99 -7.53 21.74
C GLY A 195 -20.05 -8.23 23.09
N VAL A 196 -21.16 -8.07 23.81
CA VAL A 196 -21.39 -8.59 25.19
C VAL A 196 -21.06 -10.09 25.34
N TYR A 197 -21.02 -10.85 24.23
CA TYR A 197 -20.94 -12.31 24.22
C TYR A 197 -19.65 -12.91 23.63
N THR A 198 -18.82 -12.17 22.89
CA THR A 198 -17.77 -12.82 22.05
C THR A 198 -16.42 -12.10 21.94
N GLY A 199 -16.18 -10.98 22.63
CA GLY A 199 -14.92 -10.22 22.47
C GLY A 199 -14.45 -9.36 23.64
N GLY A 200 -15.12 -9.42 24.80
CA GLY A 200 -14.84 -8.51 25.92
C GLY A 200 -15.54 -7.16 25.78
N ASN A 201 -15.43 -6.31 26.82
CA ASN A 201 -16.00 -4.95 26.85
C ASN A 201 -15.06 -3.91 26.20
N THR A 202 -14.02 -4.35 25.49
CA THR A 202 -13.03 -3.46 24.90
C THR A 202 -13.65 -2.75 23.70
N GLU A 203 -13.57 -1.43 23.72
CA GLU A 203 -14.02 -0.57 22.65
C GLU A 203 -13.22 -0.88 21.37
N ALA A 204 -13.86 -0.75 20.21
CA ALA A 204 -13.16 -0.87 18.94
C ALA A 204 -12.28 0.38 18.73
N PRO A 205 -11.09 0.25 18.10
CA PRO A 205 -10.15 1.35 17.92
C PRO A 205 -10.56 2.21 16.73
N THR A 206 -11.80 2.71 16.77
CA THR A 206 -12.46 3.34 15.62
C THR A 206 -11.83 4.68 15.31
N SER A 207 -11.40 5.43 16.34
CA SER A 207 -10.71 6.71 16.17
C SER A 207 -9.36 6.52 15.48
N GLU A 208 -8.59 5.54 15.93
CA GLU A 208 -7.26 5.20 15.43
C GLU A 208 -7.33 4.69 13.98
N VAL A 209 -8.35 3.86 13.67
CA VAL A 209 -8.62 3.43 12.29
C VAL A 209 -8.99 4.61 11.41
N CYS A 210 -9.89 5.51 11.84
CA CYS A 210 -10.27 6.69 11.06
C CYS A 210 -9.08 7.61 10.82
N MET A 211 -8.23 7.81 11.83
CA MET A 211 -7.01 8.61 11.68
C MET A 211 -6.07 8.00 10.63
N THR A 212 -5.80 6.70 10.76
CA THR A 212 -4.91 5.99 9.83
C THR A 212 -5.44 6.05 8.40
N LEU A 213 -6.77 5.95 8.21
CA LEU A 213 -7.43 6.11 6.92
C LEU A 213 -7.16 7.47 6.29
N ILE A 214 -7.33 8.55 7.06
CA ILE A 214 -7.13 9.92 6.56
C ILE A 214 -5.66 10.18 6.27
N LYS A 215 -4.76 9.77 7.18
CA LYS A 215 -3.32 9.86 6.96
C LYS A 215 -2.89 9.22 5.64
N GLU A 216 -3.29 7.97 5.43
CA GLU A 216 -2.98 7.21 4.21
C GLU A 216 -3.61 7.84 2.96
N ALA A 217 -4.87 8.30 3.03
CA ALA A 217 -5.59 8.90 1.89
C ALA A 217 -5.03 10.27 1.45
N LEU A 218 -4.32 10.95 2.35
CA LEU A 218 -3.58 12.18 2.08
C LEU A 218 -2.13 11.92 1.66
N GLY A 219 -1.68 10.67 1.67
CA GLY A 219 -0.32 10.29 1.30
C GLY A 219 0.73 10.64 2.35
N TYR A 220 0.33 10.78 3.61
CA TYR A 220 1.28 10.92 4.72
C TYR A 220 1.76 9.56 5.21
N SER A 221 3.04 9.49 5.55
CA SER A 221 3.71 8.37 6.23
C SER A 221 4.47 8.94 7.42
N TYR A 222 4.73 8.12 8.43
CA TYR A 222 5.67 8.53 9.47
C TYR A 222 7.09 8.69 8.91
N ILE A 223 7.50 7.92 7.89
CA ILE A 223 8.86 8.01 7.36
C ILE A 223 8.90 9.02 6.20
N SER A 224 9.55 10.16 6.43
CA SER A 224 9.83 11.12 5.36
C SER A 224 11.08 10.78 4.55
N LYS A 225 12.04 10.08 5.18
CA LYS A 225 13.28 9.69 4.52
C LYS A 225 13.88 8.44 5.13
N ALA A 226 14.40 7.56 4.29
CA ALA A 226 15.20 6.42 4.70
C ALA A 226 16.47 6.33 3.86
N THR A 227 17.61 6.05 4.49
CA THR A 227 18.92 5.93 3.82
C THR A 227 19.75 4.81 4.42
N ILE A 228 20.62 4.21 3.60
CA ILE A 228 21.58 3.20 4.03
C ILE A 228 22.96 3.52 3.45
N SER A 229 24.01 3.44 4.27
CA SER A 229 25.39 3.76 3.88
C SER A 229 26.41 2.76 4.45
N PRO A 230 27.31 2.19 3.62
CA PRO A 230 27.30 2.28 2.16
C PRO A 230 26.09 1.54 1.56
N SER A 231 25.73 1.76 0.30
CA SER A 231 24.67 0.98 -0.37
C SER A 231 25.16 -0.38 -0.90
N SER A 232 26.47 -0.61 -0.88
CA SER A 232 27.11 -1.87 -1.30
C SER A 232 28.42 -2.09 -0.56
N GLY A 233 28.76 -3.33 -0.23
CA GLY A 233 30.04 -3.68 0.38
C GLY A 233 30.36 -5.18 0.30
N GLU A 234 31.58 -5.56 0.63
CA GLU A 234 31.97 -6.97 0.77
C GLU A 234 31.32 -7.60 2.02
N SER A 235 31.33 -8.93 2.12
CA SER A 235 30.93 -9.61 3.36
C SER A 235 31.76 -9.10 4.55
N GLY A 236 31.09 -8.82 5.66
CA GLY A 236 31.65 -8.17 6.85
C GLY A 236 31.53 -6.65 6.86
N THR A 237 31.05 -6.01 5.78
CA THR A 237 30.79 -4.57 5.77
C THR A 237 29.71 -4.21 6.78
N ASN A 238 29.92 -3.14 7.53
CA ASN A 238 28.91 -2.55 8.40
C ASN A 238 28.11 -1.50 7.62
N PHE A 239 26.80 -1.67 7.58
CA PHE A 239 25.84 -0.81 6.90
C PHE A 239 25.09 0.00 7.96
N THR A 240 25.18 1.33 7.90
CA THR A 240 24.42 2.22 8.77
C THR A 240 23.10 2.56 8.10
N LEU A 241 22.01 2.30 8.83
CA LEU A 241 20.65 2.65 8.46
C LEU A 241 20.25 3.92 9.21
N THR A 242 19.67 4.88 8.50
CA THR A 242 19.16 6.13 9.07
C THR A 242 17.79 6.41 8.49
N ILE A 243 16.81 6.63 9.36
CA ILE A 243 15.50 7.13 8.95
C ILE A 243 15.20 8.46 9.64
N GLU A 244 14.47 9.31 8.94
CA GLU A 244 13.89 10.55 9.44
C GLU A 244 12.38 10.32 9.55
N VAL A 245 11.84 10.58 10.73
CA VAL A 245 10.41 10.42 11.02
C VAL A 245 9.78 11.80 11.16
N ASP A 246 8.68 12.02 10.44
CA ASP A 246 7.91 13.25 10.55
C ASP A 246 7.03 13.22 11.81
N ASP A 247 7.01 14.33 12.53
CA ASP A 247 6.00 14.60 13.53
C ASP A 247 4.66 14.92 12.82
N LEU A 248 3.72 14.00 12.94
CA LEU A 248 2.39 14.15 12.36
C LEU A 248 1.40 14.82 13.32
N ASP A 249 1.78 15.10 14.57
CA ASP A 249 0.91 15.76 15.54
C ASP A 249 0.51 17.15 15.04
N GLU A 250 1.45 17.95 14.50
CA GLU A 250 1.11 19.27 13.97
C GLU A 250 0.07 19.21 12.84
N LYS A 251 0.06 18.13 12.05
CA LYS A 251 -0.87 17.94 10.93
C LYS A 251 -2.25 17.45 11.37
N PHE A 252 -2.31 16.69 12.46
CA PHE A 252 -3.53 16.00 12.90
C PHE A 252 -3.97 16.36 14.32
N HIS A 253 -3.39 17.40 14.93
CA HIS A 253 -3.67 17.84 16.29
C HIS A 253 -5.17 18.08 16.53
N ASP A 254 -5.86 18.67 15.55
CA ASP A 254 -7.29 18.97 15.67
C ASP A 254 -8.19 17.72 15.57
N LEU A 255 -7.64 16.59 15.10
CA LEU A 255 -8.38 15.35 14.90
C LEU A 255 -8.25 14.37 16.07
N LEU A 256 -7.16 14.45 16.86
CA LEU A 256 -6.92 13.59 18.01
C LEU A 256 -6.89 14.36 19.32
N SER A 257 -7.33 13.71 20.39
CA SER A 257 -7.20 14.22 21.75
C SER A 257 -5.90 13.81 22.44
N VAL A 258 -5.01 13.08 21.75
CA VAL A 258 -3.80 12.48 22.31
C VAL A 258 -2.67 12.62 21.29
N ASP A 259 -1.49 13.00 21.78
CA ASP A 259 -0.25 13.12 21.01
C ASP A 259 0.19 11.75 20.47
N ILE A 260 0.56 11.70 19.19
CA ILE A 260 1.06 10.55 18.47
C ILE A 260 2.59 10.56 18.55
N ASN A 261 3.13 9.94 19.60
CA ASN A 261 4.57 9.77 19.71
C ASN A 261 4.99 8.40 19.16
N ILE A 262 6.10 8.36 18.44
CA ILE A 262 6.70 7.10 18.00
C ILE A 262 7.31 6.39 19.19
N THR A 263 6.81 5.19 19.45
CA THR A 263 7.29 4.35 20.56
C THR A 263 8.33 3.34 20.11
N LYS A 264 8.28 2.94 18.84
CA LYS A 264 9.16 1.91 18.30
C LYS A 264 9.36 2.04 16.80
N VAL A 265 10.59 1.82 16.36
CA VAL A 265 10.92 1.63 14.95
C VAL A 265 11.74 0.35 14.79
N ILE A 266 11.27 -0.55 13.95
CA ILE A 266 11.98 -1.78 13.58
C ILE A 266 12.26 -1.79 12.08
N ALA A 267 13.51 -2.00 11.70
CA ALA A 267 13.91 -2.35 10.34
C ALA A 267 13.91 -3.87 10.16
N LYS A 268 13.20 -4.36 9.15
CA LYS A 268 13.18 -5.76 8.72
C LYS A 268 14.05 -5.90 7.49
N VAL A 269 15.18 -6.60 7.60
CA VAL A 269 16.08 -6.86 6.49
C VAL A 269 15.63 -8.13 5.78
N LEU A 270 15.22 -8.02 4.52
CA LEU A 270 14.74 -9.15 3.73
C LEU A 270 15.59 -9.34 2.48
N THR A 271 15.72 -10.58 2.01
CA THR A 271 16.28 -10.84 0.68
C THR A 271 15.37 -10.26 -0.40
N LYS A 272 15.94 -9.67 -1.44
CA LYS A 272 15.16 -9.02 -2.50
C LYS A 272 14.39 -10.00 -3.38
N GLU A 273 14.94 -11.19 -3.64
CA GLU A 273 14.33 -12.16 -4.57
C GLU A 273 13.03 -12.77 -4.03
N ASN A 274 13.02 -13.17 -2.75
CA ASN A 274 11.91 -13.93 -2.17
C ASN A 274 11.43 -13.39 -0.82
N ARG A 275 11.91 -12.20 -0.41
CA ARG A 275 11.53 -11.52 0.84
C ARG A 275 11.70 -12.40 2.09
N THR A 276 12.73 -13.24 2.11
CA THR A 276 13.10 -14.01 3.30
C THR A 276 13.67 -13.07 4.34
N LEU A 277 13.05 -13.02 5.52
CA LEU A 277 13.55 -12.24 6.66
C LEU A 277 14.91 -12.79 7.11
N ILE A 278 15.92 -11.92 7.13
CA ILE A 278 17.28 -12.21 7.59
C ILE A 278 17.48 -11.73 9.02
N GLU A 279 17.08 -10.49 9.29
CA GLU A 279 17.30 -9.85 10.58
C GLU A 279 16.20 -8.81 10.86
N SER A 280 15.95 -8.54 12.15
CA SER A 280 15.14 -7.42 12.61
C SER A 280 15.96 -6.56 13.55
N ILE A 281 15.99 -5.25 13.31
CA ILE A 281 16.81 -4.31 14.07
C ILE A 281 15.90 -3.24 14.61
N GLU A 282 15.91 -3.05 15.92
CA GLU A 282 15.28 -1.90 16.56
C GLU A 282 16.21 -0.68 16.39
N LEU A 283 15.70 0.39 15.80
CA LEU A 283 16.45 1.62 15.60
C LEU A 283 16.28 2.52 16.81
N THR A 284 17.31 3.31 17.13
CA THR A 284 17.31 4.20 18.29
C THR A 284 17.45 5.65 17.86
N ASP A 285 16.73 6.53 18.56
CA ASP A 285 16.85 7.99 18.50
C ASP A 285 17.38 8.42 19.88
N ASP A 286 18.70 8.62 19.96
CA ASP A 286 19.40 8.85 21.24
C ASP A 286 19.35 10.32 21.69
N ASP A 287 19.11 11.25 20.76
CA ASP A 287 19.08 12.70 20.99
C ASP A 287 17.72 13.35 20.79
N SER A 288 16.68 12.56 20.50
CA SER A 288 15.28 12.99 20.35
C SER A 288 15.10 14.01 19.23
N ASP A 289 15.82 13.82 18.12
CA ASP A 289 15.71 14.66 16.91
C ASP A 289 14.86 14.00 15.81
N SER A 290 14.19 12.90 16.13
CA SER A 290 13.37 12.10 15.21
C SER A 290 14.19 11.41 14.11
N ILE A 291 15.50 11.29 14.29
CA ILE A 291 16.40 10.52 13.42
C ILE A 291 16.76 9.20 14.10
N TYR A 292 16.19 8.11 13.60
CA TYR A 292 16.47 6.78 14.13
C TYR A 292 17.61 6.11 13.38
N VAL A 293 18.57 5.57 14.11
CA VAL A 293 19.78 4.95 13.56
C VAL A 293 19.90 3.48 13.97
N GLY A 294 20.41 2.65 13.06
CA GLY A 294 20.78 1.27 13.34
C GLY A 294 21.92 0.80 12.45
N SER A 295 22.42 -0.42 12.70
CA SER A 295 23.54 -0.98 11.93
C SER A 295 23.35 -2.46 11.61
N ILE A 296 23.68 -2.86 10.38
CA ILE A 296 23.61 -4.23 9.87
C ILE A 296 25.01 -4.68 9.47
N ILE A 297 25.40 -5.91 9.81
CA ILE A 297 26.63 -6.51 9.27
C ILE A 297 26.25 -7.42 8.10
N GLY A 298 26.68 -7.07 6.89
CA GLY A 298 26.41 -7.87 5.70
C GLY A 298 27.16 -9.19 5.72
N THR A 299 26.48 -10.31 5.94
CA THR A 299 27.15 -11.62 6.13
C THR A 299 27.14 -12.51 4.89
N PHE A 300 26.11 -12.41 4.05
CA PHE A 300 25.92 -13.28 2.87
C PHE A 300 25.86 -12.45 1.58
N GLU A 301 26.42 -12.99 0.50
CA GLU A 301 26.40 -12.32 -0.81
C GLU A 301 24.98 -12.35 -1.41
N GLU A 302 24.27 -11.22 -1.37
CA GLU A 302 22.88 -11.12 -1.82
C GLU A 302 22.46 -9.65 -2.02
N GLU A 303 21.32 -9.44 -2.68
CA GLU A 303 20.60 -8.15 -2.62
C GLU A 303 19.52 -8.17 -1.53
N PHE A 304 19.46 -7.10 -0.75
CA PHE A 304 18.51 -6.95 0.33
C PHE A 304 17.61 -5.73 0.13
N VAL A 305 16.40 -5.83 0.63
CA VAL A 305 15.44 -4.73 0.80
C VAL A 305 15.11 -4.59 2.28
N ILE A 306 14.75 -3.39 2.71
CA ILE A 306 14.36 -3.12 4.09
C ILE A 306 12.91 -2.63 4.12
N ASP A 307 12.09 -3.32 4.90
CA ASP A 307 10.80 -2.78 5.35
C ASP A 307 10.98 -2.15 6.73
N PHE A 308 10.16 -1.16 7.04
CA PHE A 308 10.12 -0.51 8.33
C PHE A 308 8.76 -0.73 9.00
N GLU A 309 8.79 -1.06 10.28
CA GLU A 309 7.64 -1.17 11.16
C GLU A 309 7.71 -0.02 12.17
N ILE A 310 6.71 0.85 12.18
CA ILE A 310 6.64 2.03 13.05
C ILE A 310 5.43 1.89 13.96
N GLU A 311 5.64 1.89 15.27
CA GLU A 311 4.59 1.80 16.28
C GLU A 311 4.47 3.12 17.05
N ASP A 312 3.24 3.63 17.18
CA ASP A 312 2.95 4.86 17.93
C ASP A 312 2.28 4.60 19.30
N THR A 313 2.09 5.68 20.06
CA THR A 313 1.45 5.67 21.39
C THR A 313 -0.01 5.21 21.38
N ASN A 314 -0.66 5.20 20.22
CA ASN A 314 -2.03 4.74 20.05
C ASN A 314 -2.10 3.25 19.64
N SER A 315 -0.98 2.52 19.78
CA SER A 315 -0.87 1.12 19.38
C SER A 315 -1.19 0.91 17.89
N THR A 316 -0.90 1.90 17.05
CA THR A 316 -0.98 1.78 15.60
C THR A 316 0.37 1.35 15.05
N LEU A 317 0.38 0.35 14.18
CA LEU A 317 1.55 -0.15 13.48
C LEU A 317 1.45 0.20 11.98
N GLU A 318 2.35 1.04 11.51
CA GLU A 318 2.54 1.33 10.08
C GLU A 318 3.68 0.48 9.52
N ILE A 319 3.51 -0.02 8.30
CA ILE A 319 4.50 -0.84 7.61
C ILE A 319 4.82 -0.23 6.25
N GLU A 320 6.04 0.29 6.15
CA GLU A 320 6.58 0.87 4.93
C GLU A 320 7.53 -0.11 4.25
N ARG A 321 7.23 -0.48 3.00
CA ARG A 321 7.94 -1.56 2.31
C ARG A 321 8.99 -1.08 1.33
N GLU A 322 10.10 -1.80 1.28
CA GLU A 322 11.17 -1.63 0.29
C GLU A 322 11.69 -0.18 0.13
N LEU A 323 11.65 0.64 1.19
CA LEU A 323 12.09 2.05 1.11
C LEU A 323 13.58 2.19 0.79
N VAL A 324 14.40 1.23 1.24
CA VAL A 324 15.84 1.18 0.93
C VAL A 324 16.28 -0.24 0.56
N SER A 325 17.36 -0.32 -0.20
CA SER A 325 17.99 -1.57 -0.61
C SER A 325 19.51 -1.46 -0.55
N PHE A 326 20.19 -2.58 -0.33
CA PHE A 326 21.66 -2.65 -0.34
C PHE A 326 22.14 -4.00 -0.87
N SER A 327 23.44 -4.10 -1.16
CA SER A 327 24.06 -5.33 -1.68
C SER A 327 25.31 -5.72 -0.92
N VAL A 328 25.49 -7.01 -0.71
CA VAL A 328 26.69 -7.58 -0.07
C VAL A 328 27.37 -8.51 -1.07
N GLY A 329 28.70 -8.44 -1.17
CA GLY A 329 29.55 -9.35 -1.96
C GLY A 329 29.41 -9.27 -3.48
N LYS A 330 28.37 -8.62 -4.00
CA LYS A 330 28.33 -8.20 -5.40
C LYS A 330 29.28 -7.02 -5.53
N GLU A 331 30.38 -7.19 -6.27
CA GLU A 331 31.08 -6.02 -6.78
C GLU A 331 30.02 -5.12 -7.43
N PRO A 332 29.98 -3.81 -7.10
CA PRO A 332 29.08 -2.91 -7.80
C PRO A 332 29.31 -3.21 -9.27
N ILE A 333 28.24 -3.51 -10.03
CA ILE A 333 28.35 -3.65 -11.47
C ILE A 333 28.86 -2.29 -11.91
N THR A 334 30.18 -2.18 -12.00
CA THR A 334 30.86 -1.07 -12.60
C THR A 334 30.37 -1.24 -13.99
N THR A 335 29.34 -0.47 -14.30
CA THR A 335 28.91 -0.26 -15.65
C THR A 335 30.11 0.47 -16.21
N TYR A 336 31.11 -0.31 -16.63
CA TYR A 336 32.04 0.07 -17.67
C TYR A 336 31.09 0.38 -18.81
N MET A 337 30.56 1.61 -18.83
CA MET A 337 30.29 2.34 -20.05
C MET A 337 31.63 2.34 -20.75
N SER A 338 31.89 1.20 -21.40
CA SER A 338 32.96 1.04 -22.31
C SER A 338 32.80 2.23 -23.24
N THR A 339 33.85 3.02 -23.32
CA THR A 339 34.06 4.09 -24.29
C THR A 339 33.97 3.60 -25.75
N PHE A 340 33.48 2.37 -25.97
CA PHE A 340 33.21 1.73 -27.26
C PHE A 340 31.96 2.24 -27.97
N THR A 341 31.05 2.98 -27.33
CA THR A 341 29.95 3.66 -28.04
C THR A 341 30.45 4.82 -28.91
N GLY A 342 31.63 5.40 -28.62
CA GLY A 342 32.25 6.42 -29.46
C GLY A 342 32.78 5.90 -30.80
N VAL A 343 33.15 4.62 -30.90
CA VAL A 343 33.73 4.06 -32.13
C VAL A 343 32.66 3.45 -33.05
N TYR A 344 31.58 2.88 -32.49
CA TYR A 344 30.50 2.31 -33.30
C TYR A 344 29.55 3.36 -33.91
N ILE A 345 29.34 4.52 -33.27
CA ILE A 345 28.54 5.61 -33.87
C ILE A 345 29.26 6.21 -35.08
N VAL A 346 30.60 6.25 -35.08
CA VAL A 346 31.38 6.68 -36.25
C VAL A 346 31.35 5.64 -37.37
N LEU A 347 31.36 4.34 -37.06
CA LEU A 347 31.29 3.29 -38.09
C LEU A 347 29.91 3.17 -38.75
N ILE A 348 28.82 3.30 -37.98
CA ILE A 348 27.45 3.28 -38.52
C ILE A 348 27.16 4.56 -39.32
N GLY A 349 27.71 5.70 -38.90
CA GLY A 349 27.65 6.96 -39.67
C GLY A 349 28.33 6.88 -41.03
N MET A 350 29.41 6.11 -41.18
CA MET A 350 30.09 5.95 -42.47
C MET A 350 29.37 5.00 -43.45
N ILE A 351 28.66 3.97 -42.96
CA ILE A 351 27.90 3.05 -43.82
C ILE A 351 26.56 3.68 -44.26
N GLY A 352 25.92 4.48 -43.38
CA GLY A 352 24.70 5.22 -43.70
C GLY A 352 24.90 6.38 -44.68
N GLY A 353 26.05 7.09 -44.60
CA GLY A 353 26.36 8.22 -45.48
C GLY A 353 26.59 7.84 -46.94
N VAL A 354 27.21 6.69 -47.22
CA VAL A 354 27.47 6.23 -48.59
C VAL A 354 26.18 5.74 -49.27
N SER A 355 25.25 5.14 -48.51
CA SER A 355 23.99 4.62 -49.05
C SER A 355 23.01 5.73 -49.49
N LEU A 356 23.02 6.89 -48.81
CA LEU A 356 22.17 8.03 -49.16
C LEU A 356 22.66 8.79 -50.41
N VAL A 357 23.97 8.85 -50.65
CA VAL A 357 24.51 9.50 -51.85
C VAL A 357 24.22 8.68 -53.11
N VAL A 358 24.27 7.34 -53.03
CA VAL A 358 23.96 6.46 -54.17
C VAL A 358 22.47 6.51 -54.55
N LEU A 359 21.56 6.57 -53.58
CA LEU A 359 20.12 6.71 -53.84
C LEU A 359 19.78 8.06 -54.50
N SER A 360 20.46 9.14 -54.10
CA SER A 360 20.26 10.47 -54.66
C SER A 360 20.66 10.54 -56.14
N ILE A 361 21.76 9.87 -56.52
CA ILE A 361 22.25 9.84 -57.91
C ILE A 361 21.32 9.00 -58.81
N ILE A 362 20.79 7.89 -58.30
CA ILE A 362 19.85 7.04 -59.05
C ILE A 362 18.52 7.77 -59.34
N VAL A 363 18.00 8.53 -58.38
CA VAL A 363 16.76 9.32 -58.57
C VAL A 363 16.95 10.45 -59.60
N VAL A 364 18.13 11.06 -59.67
CA VAL A 364 18.42 12.11 -60.67
C VAL A 364 18.57 11.53 -62.08
N ILE A 365 19.14 10.33 -62.21
CA ILE A 365 19.28 9.65 -63.51
C ILE A 365 17.93 9.13 -64.03
N LEU A 366 17.07 8.61 -63.14
CA LEU A 366 15.74 8.11 -63.53
C LEU A 366 14.72 9.21 -63.88
N LYS A 367 14.99 10.48 -63.53
CA LYS A 367 14.13 11.62 -63.90
C LYS A 367 14.44 12.20 -65.29
N LYS A 368 15.48 11.71 -65.97
CA LYS A 368 15.93 12.23 -67.27
C LYS A 368 15.59 11.34 -68.48
N HIS A 369 14.82 10.28 -68.27
CA HIS A 369 14.31 9.40 -69.34
C HIS A 369 12.79 9.29 -69.31
#